data_AF-A0A502GTM9-F1
#
_entry.id   AF-A0A502GTM9-F1
#
_cell.length_a   1.000
_cell.length_b   1.000
_cell.length_c   1.000
_cell.angle_alpha   90.00
_cell.angle_beta   90.00
_cell.angle_gamma   90.00
#
_symmetry.space_group_name_H-M   'P 1'
#
loop_
_entity.id
_entity.type
_entity.pdbx_description
1 polymer ?
#
loop_
_entity_poly.entity_id
_entity_poly.type
_entity_poly.pdbx_seq_one_letter_code
_entity_poly.pdbx_strand_id
1 'polypeptide(L)' 'MHQKFVVDELSEAERQLLIKGLRALRRERGLAWNVACDIATERKVKAPPLSQYGITEIEQLARRFGGTARHWTDE' A
#
# COMPACT_ATOMS: atom_id res chain seq x y z
N MET A 1 -13.65 25.96 -10.49
CA MET A 1 -13.09 25.50 -9.20
C MET A 1 -12.02 24.48 -9.49
N HIS A 2 -10.75 24.84 -9.37
CA HIS A 2 -9.67 23.85 -9.40
C HIS A 2 -9.69 23.15 -8.04
N GLN A 3 -9.95 21.84 -8.03
CA GLN A 3 -9.72 21.03 -6.84
C GLN A 3 -8.21 21.00 -6.60
N LYS A 4 -7.74 21.96 -5.79
CA LYS A 4 -6.35 22.07 -5.36
C LYS A 4 -6.10 20.84 -4.48
N PHE A 5 -5.47 19.81 -5.04
CA PHE A 5 -5.03 18.68 -4.23
C PHE A 5 -3.99 19.23 -3.24
N VAL A 6 -4.22 19.07 -1.94
CA VAL A 6 -3.35 19.46 -0.80
C VAL A 6 -1.91 18.89 -0.90
N VAL A 7 -1.66 18.07 -1.93
CA VAL A 7 -0.45 17.30 -2.21
C VAL A 7 0.74 18.17 -2.62
N ASP A 8 0.51 19.35 -3.21
CA ASP A 8 1.58 20.28 -3.61
C ASP A 8 2.14 21.12 -2.44
N GLU A 9 1.55 21.00 -1.25
CA GLU A 9 1.93 21.78 -0.06
C GLU A 9 2.75 20.99 0.97
N LEU A 10 3.01 19.69 0.72
CA LEU A 10 3.83 18.89 1.63
C LEU A 10 5.33 19.18 1.45
N SER A 11 5.98 19.54 2.56
CA SER A 11 7.43 19.56 2.68
C SER A 11 8.03 18.17 2.43
N GLU A 12 9.34 18.12 2.14
CA GLU A 12 10.05 16.85 1.97
C GLU A 12 9.93 15.95 3.22
N ALA A 13 10.01 16.54 4.42
CA ALA A 13 9.89 15.80 5.67
C ALA A 13 8.50 15.14 5.82
N GLU A 14 7.43 15.86 5.50
CA GLU A 14 6.06 15.32 5.55
C GLU A 14 5.82 14.24 4.49
N ARG A 15 6.37 14.43 3.29
CA ARG A 15 6.34 13.45 2.20
C ARG A 15 7.02 12.15 2.62
N GLN A 16 8.20 12.23 3.24
CA GLN A 16 8.93 11.08 3.77
C GLN A 16 8.15 10.38 4.90
N LEU A 17 7.57 11.15 5.82
CA LEU A 17 6.74 10.58 6.89
C LEU A 17 5.53 9.83 6.33
N LEU A 18 4.87 10.42 5.33
CA LEU A 18 3.74 9.81 4.65
C LEU A 18 4.14 8.51 3.93
N ILE A 19 5.24 8.51 3.19
CA ILE A 19 5.77 7.30 2.53
C ILE A 19 6.07 6.21 3.56
N LYS A 20 6.67 6.55 4.70
CA LYS A 20 6.91 5.59 5.80
C LYS A 20 5.61 5.04 6.37
N GLY A 21 4.59 5.90 6.58
CA GLY A 21 3.27 5.48 7.00
C GLY A 21 2.60 4.52 6.00
N LEU A 22 2.70 4.81 4.70
CA LEU A 22 2.19 3.95 3.63
C LEU A 22 2.91 2.60 3.56
N ARG A 23 4.23 2.58 3.78
CA ARG A 23 5.01 1.33 3.90
C ARG A 23 4.54 0.48 5.08
N ALA A 24 4.36 1.09 6.25
CA ALA A 24 3.85 0.40 7.43
C ALA A 24 2.44 -0.15 7.20
N LEU A 25 1.55 0.66 6.62
CA LEU A 25 0.19 0.24 6.30
C LEU A 25 0.17 -0.91 5.28
N ARG A 26 1.00 -0.84 4.22
CA ARG A 26 1.14 -1.93 3.25
C ARG A 26 1.55 -3.22 3.94
N ARG A 27 2.49 -3.16 4.88
CA ARG A 27 2.97 -4.35 5.61
C ARG A 27 1.83 -5.03 6.36
N GLU A 28 1.07 -4.28 7.14
CA GLU A 28 -0.08 -4.83 7.87
C GLU A 28 -1.14 -5.42 6.93
N ARG A 29 -1.44 -4.75 5.81
CA ARG A 29 -2.37 -5.27 4.80
C ARG A 29 -1.83 -6.51 4.09
N GLY A 30 -0.52 -6.58 3.86
CA GLY A 30 0.16 -7.74 3.29
C GLY A 30 0.07 -8.97 4.21
N LEU A 31 0.24 -8.80 5.52
CA LEU A 31 0.06 -9.87 6.49
C LEU A 31 -1.39 -10.40 6.47
N ALA A 32 -2.37 -9.50 6.46
CA ALA A 32 -3.78 -9.89 6.36
C ALA A 32 -4.11 -10.61 5.04
N TRP A 33 -3.50 -10.20 3.93
CA TRP A 33 -3.64 -10.86 2.63
C TRP A 33 -3.02 -12.25 2.63
N ASN A 34 -1.82 -12.42 3.20
CA ASN A 34 -1.16 -13.72 3.32
C ASN A 34 -2.04 -14.73 4.09
N VAL A 35 -2.60 -14.32 5.24
CA VAL A 35 -3.52 -15.18 6.01
C VAL A 35 -4.73 -15.62 5.15
N ALA A 36 -5.27 -14.72 4.34
CA ALA A 36 -6.38 -15.06 3.46
C ALA A 36 -5.97 -15.98 2.30
N CYS A 37 -4.75 -15.84 1.78
CA CYS A 37 -4.17 -16.76 0.81
C CYS A 37 -3.96 -18.16 1.41
N ASP A 38 -3.51 -18.26 2.65
CA ASP A 38 -3.34 -19.52 3.36
C ASP A 38 -4.69 -20.24 3.50
N ILE A 39 -5.73 -19.52 3.96
CA ILE A 39 -7.10 -20.03 4.06
C ILE A 39 -7.66 -20.44 2.68
N ALA A 40 -7.41 -19.63 1.64
CA ALA A 40 -7.84 -19.96 0.28
C ALA A 40 -7.18 -21.25 -0.22
N THR A 41 -5.90 -21.44 0.09
CA THR A 41 -5.12 -22.64 -0.24
C THR A 41 -5.68 -23.86 0.48
N GLU A 42 -5.91 -23.78 1.79
CA GLU A 42 -6.53 -24.87 2.58
C GLU A 42 -7.90 -25.27 2.02
N ARG A 43 -8.69 -24.29 1.58
CA ARG A 43 -10.03 -24.49 1.01
C ARG A 43 -10.03 -24.84 -0.48
N LYS A 44 -8.87 -24.90 -1.13
CA LYS A 44 -8.71 -25.13 -2.58
C LYS A 44 -9.52 -24.15 -3.43
N VAL A 45 -9.62 -22.90 -2.98
CA VAL A 45 -10.27 -21.80 -3.71
C VAL A 45 -9.22 -20.80 -4.19
N LYS A 46 -9.61 -19.92 -5.11
CA LYS A 46 -8.74 -18.88 -5.63
C LYS A 46 -8.38 -17.87 -4.53
N ALA A 47 -7.10 -17.50 -4.46
CA ALA A 47 -6.63 -16.44 -3.58
C ALA A 47 -7.28 -15.09 -3.91
N PRO A 48 -7.56 -14.23 -2.90
CA PRO A 48 -8.10 -12.91 -3.14
C PRO A 48 -7.08 -12.01 -3.85
N PRO A 49 -7.51 -11.07 -4.73
CA PRO A 49 -6.61 -10.10 -5.32
C PRO A 49 -6.13 -9.06 -4.29
N LEU A 50 -4.92 -8.52 -4.50
CA LEU A 50 -4.30 -7.49 -3.65
C LEU A 50 -5.15 -6.22 -3.49
N SER A 51 -5.93 -5.85 -4.50
CA SER A 51 -6.84 -4.69 -4.48
C SER A 51 -7.96 -4.83 -3.44
N GLN A 52 -8.43 -6.04 -3.13
CA GLN A 52 -9.39 -6.25 -2.04
C GLN A 52 -8.81 -5.88 -0.67
N TYR A 53 -7.49 -5.82 -0.55
CA TYR A 53 -6.77 -5.46 0.68
C TYR A 53 -6.21 -4.02 0.62
N GLY A 54 -6.52 -3.26 -0.43
CA GLY A 54 -6.05 -1.88 -0.60
C GLY A 54 -4.56 -1.75 -0.94
N ILE A 55 -3.87 -2.86 -1.24
CA ILE A 55 -2.41 -2.87 -1.41
C ILE A 55 -2.02 -2.14 -2.71
N THR A 56 -2.77 -2.33 -3.79
CA THR A 56 -2.52 -1.64 -5.06
C THR A 56 -2.67 -0.13 -4.93
N GLU A 57 -3.67 0.32 -4.18
CA GLU A 57 -3.98 1.72 -3.90
C GLU A 57 -2.89 2.35 -3.05
N ILE A 58 -2.39 1.63 -2.03
CA ILE A 58 -1.26 2.10 -1.21
C ILE A 58 0.00 2.27 -2.07
N GLU A 59 0.29 1.34 -2.96
CA GLU A 59 1.45 1.44 -3.86
C GLU A 59 1.33 2.60 -4.84
N GLN A 60 0.14 2.82 -5.42
CA GLN A 60 -0.13 3.96 -6.30
C GLN A 60 0.00 5.28 -5.54
N LEU A 61 -0.51 5.35 -4.32
CA LEU A 61 -0.43 6.54 -3.49
C LEU A 61 1.03 6.87 -3.12
N ALA A 62 1.83 5.88 -2.74
CA ALA A 62 3.25 6.09 -2.45
C ALA A 62 4.01 6.63 -3.67
N ARG A 63 3.72 6.11 -4.87
CA ARG A 63 4.31 6.61 -6.13
C ARG A 63 3.94 8.06 -6.41
N ARG A 64 2.69 8.44 -6.13
CA ARG A 64 2.22 9.84 -6.27
C ARG A 64 2.99 10.80 -5.37
N PHE A 65 3.46 10.33 -4.22
CA PHE A 65 4.32 11.11 -3.31
C PHE A 65 5.81 10.96 -3.60
N GLY A 66 6.23 10.37 -4.72
CA GLY A 66 7.64 10.22 -5.09
C GLY A 66 8.37 9.10 -4.34
N GLY A 67 7.63 8.21 -3.67
CA GLY A 67 8.17 7.07 -2.94
C GLY A 67 7.69 5.72 -3.47
N THR A 68 8.06 4.67 -2.74
CA THR A 68 7.61 3.29 -2.99
C THR A 68 7.14 2.65 -1.70
N ALA A 69 6.06 1.87 -1.77
CA ALA A 69 5.57 1.05 -0.65
C ALA A 69 5.62 -0.44 -1.03
N ARG A 70 6.81 -0.91 -1.46
CA ARG A 70 7.05 -2.31 -1.85
C ARG A 70 7.20 -3.23 -0.64
N HIS A 71 7.10 -4.53 -0.89
CA HIS A 71 7.35 -5.55 0.13
C HIS A 71 8.85 -5.58 0.42
N TRP A 72 9.27 -5.93 1.64
CA TRP A 72 10.69 -6.00 2.01
C TRP A 72 11.49 -7.06 1.22
N THR A 73 10.82 -7.91 0.44
CA THR A 73 11.45 -8.90 -0.44
C THR A 73 11.74 -8.36 -1.85
N ASP A 74 11.44 -7.10 -2.13
CA ASP A 74 11.69 -6.44 -3.42
C ASP A 74 12.93 -5.50 -3.38
N GLU A 75 13.72 -5.53 -2.30
CA GLU A 75 15.06 -4.91 -2.18
C GLU A 75 16.14 -5.97 -2.33
#